data_AF-A0A8T9BQS0-F1
#
_entry.id   AF-A0A8T9BQS0-F1
#
_cell.length_a   1.000
_cell.length_b   1.000
_cell.length_c   1.000
_cell.angle_alpha   90.00
_cell.angle_beta   90.00
_cell.angle_gamma   90.00
#
_symmetry.space_group_name_H-M   'P 1'
#
loop_
_entity.id
_entity.type
_entity.pdbx_description
1 polymer ?
#
loop_
_entity_poly.entity_id
_entity_poly.type
_entity_poly.pdbx_seq_one_letter_code
_entity_poly.pdbx_strand_id
1 'polypeptide(L)'
;MSQSSPARQTWTLHASYLTKASKVFATLLDPKKATHVTKRQRETGSFVKWRLEMVEFEDNPTDHRLRSFKLVEQTKTGFRLNDDVAQRKDKYHKVYDNLFKCIYSIKPALTKDEKSNAGVGYIADAVALLLAAEHLGALHGSGGLQITIEGHFLRLGDLLWRHMAAKPERWAFMAARIKSALLFREAMCHVVGKLDMKRDIDAKWFMSHPLRRKILELAEKKVKDIKVAKLEAERRLFEFFPARMMHTQVGNIIPARSVYNNDIYLWQARAVIQQYIASAFFSNLHHRGHDGGVQFYRTIGAGGQAYLDKDELEDFWKCFTMSGKGKVCFLDAINVYKEELKPIVADLLYDRSKTRRREGDEKLPWLT
;
A
#
# COMPACT_ATOMS: atom_id res chain seq x y z
N MET A 1 24.42 -24.67 -18.23
CA MET A 1 23.39 -25.47 -18.94
C MET A 1 23.28 -26.81 -18.26
N SER A 2 22.08 -27.22 -17.85
CA SER A 2 21.80 -28.38 -16.99
C SER A 2 21.70 -29.69 -17.76
N GLN A 3 22.29 -30.76 -17.25
CA GLN A 3 21.92 -32.14 -17.62
C GLN A 3 21.05 -32.71 -16.49
N SER A 4 19.83 -33.12 -16.83
CA SER A 4 18.89 -33.76 -15.91
C SER A 4 19.03 -35.29 -15.96
N SER A 5 19.21 -35.91 -14.80
CA SER A 5 18.87 -37.32 -14.59
C SER A 5 17.63 -37.37 -13.67
N PRO A 6 16.68 -38.29 -13.84
CA PRO A 6 15.28 -38.13 -13.41
C PRO A 6 15.03 -38.07 -11.90
N ALA A 7 16.04 -38.27 -11.06
CA ALA A 7 15.89 -38.38 -9.60
C ALA A 7 16.60 -37.30 -8.79
N ARG A 8 17.44 -36.44 -9.38
CA ARG A 8 18.26 -35.45 -8.65
C ARG A 8 18.41 -34.16 -9.43
N GLN A 9 17.77 -33.09 -8.97
CA GLN A 9 18.03 -31.76 -9.52
C GLN A 9 19.35 -31.24 -8.95
N THR A 10 20.28 -30.91 -9.85
CA THR A 10 21.61 -30.40 -9.51
C THR A 10 21.83 -29.07 -10.22
N TRP A 11 22.39 -28.10 -9.49
CA TRP A 11 22.75 -26.79 -10.03
C TRP A 11 24.27 -26.64 -10.03
N THR A 12 24.83 -26.30 -11.19
CA THR A 12 26.25 -25.94 -11.32
C THR A 12 26.38 -24.42 -11.25
N LEU A 13 26.94 -23.92 -10.14
CA LEU A 13 27.00 -22.50 -9.83
C LEU A 13 28.44 -22.11 -9.45
N HIS A 14 28.86 -20.92 -9.82
CA HIS A 14 30.10 -20.29 -9.41
C HIS A 14 30.01 -19.82 -7.96
N ALA A 15 30.95 -20.29 -7.12
CA ALA A 15 31.04 -19.89 -5.73
C ALA A 15 31.22 -18.38 -5.56
N SER A 16 31.99 -17.74 -6.45
CA SER A 16 32.24 -16.29 -6.40
C SER A 16 30.97 -15.44 -6.53
N TYR A 17 29.96 -15.89 -7.27
CA TYR A 17 28.67 -15.21 -7.36
C TYR A 17 27.82 -15.47 -6.11
N LEU A 18 27.83 -16.71 -5.61
CA LEU A 18 27.05 -17.08 -4.42
C LEU A 18 27.53 -16.40 -3.15
N THR A 19 28.84 -16.34 -2.91
CA THR A 19 29.42 -15.69 -1.72
C THR A 19 29.22 -14.18 -1.73
N LYS A 20 29.28 -13.54 -2.89
CA LYS A 20 28.99 -12.11 -3.04
C LYS A 20 27.51 -11.79 -2.85
N ALA A 21 26.62 -12.70 -3.26
CA ALA A 21 25.19 -12.47 -3.23
C ALA A 21 24.55 -12.82 -1.89
N SER A 22 25.02 -13.86 -1.20
CA SER A 22 24.40 -14.45 0.00
C SER A 22 25.37 -14.56 1.16
N LYS A 23 24.97 -14.05 2.32
CA LYS A 23 25.73 -14.20 3.57
C LYS A 23 25.87 -15.67 4.00
N VAL A 24 24.82 -16.46 3.82
CA VAL A 24 24.82 -17.89 4.16
C VAL A 24 25.77 -18.66 3.25
N PHE A 25 25.78 -18.39 1.94
CA PHE A 25 26.77 -19.04 1.07
C PHE A 25 28.18 -18.54 1.33
N ALA A 26 28.39 -17.27 1.73
CA ALA A 26 29.70 -16.78 2.14
C ALA A 26 30.27 -17.53 3.36
N THR A 27 29.45 -17.89 4.34
CA THR A 27 29.90 -18.66 5.51
C THR A 27 30.10 -20.15 5.21
N LEU A 28 29.26 -20.73 4.34
CA LEU A 28 29.36 -22.13 3.94
C LEU A 28 30.54 -22.40 2.99
N LEU A 29 30.84 -21.46 2.09
CA LEU A 29 31.89 -21.57 1.07
C LEU A 29 33.20 -20.90 1.53
N ASP A 30 33.54 -21.03 2.81
CA ASP A 30 34.81 -20.54 3.36
C ASP A 30 35.99 -21.30 2.72
N PRO A 31 36.98 -20.62 2.11
CA PRO A 31 38.19 -21.23 1.57
C PRO A 31 38.93 -22.12 2.58
N LYS A 32 38.83 -21.83 3.88
CA LYS A 32 39.46 -22.62 4.95
C LYS A 32 38.82 -24.00 5.14
N LYS A 33 37.61 -24.21 4.63
CA LYS A 33 36.85 -25.48 4.69
C LYS A 33 36.78 -26.17 3.33
N ALA A 34 37.59 -25.74 2.36
CA ALA A 34 37.59 -26.24 1.00
C ALA A 34 38.24 -27.63 0.88
N THR A 35 37.66 -28.48 0.04
CA THR A 35 38.22 -29.81 -0.29
C THR A 35 39.39 -29.65 -1.27
N HIS A 36 40.51 -30.35 -1.02
CA HIS A 36 41.70 -30.30 -1.88
C HIS A 36 41.42 -30.84 -3.29
N VAL A 37 41.80 -30.07 -4.31
CA VAL A 37 41.60 -30.39 -5.73
C VAL A 37 42.72 -31.28 -6.28
N THR A 38 42.34 -32.27 -7.09
CA THR A 38 43.27 -33.23 -7.72
C THR A 38 44.08 -32.62 -8.86
N LYS A 39 45.25 -33.21 -9.18
CA LYS A 39 46.25 -32.70 -10.14
C LYS A 39 45.66 -32.44 -11.55
N ARG A 40 44.80 -33.35 -12.03
CA ARG A 40 44.10 -33.27 -13.33
C ARG A 40 43.10 -32.11 -13.44
N GLN A 41 42.54 -31.67 -12.31
CA GLN A 41 41.54 -30.60 -12.27
C GLN A 41 42.18 -29.21 -12.25
N ARG A 42 43.42 -29.10 -11.76
CA ARG A 42 44.25 -27.88 -11.87
C ARG A 42 44.61 -27.58 -13.33
N GLU A 43 44.88 -28.60 -14.13
CA GLU A 43 45.21 -28.46 -15.56
C GLU A 43 44.03 -27.92 -16.39
N THR A 44 42.79 -28.14 -15.94
CA THR A 44 41.56 -27.56 -16.53
C THR A 44 41.15 -26.21 -15.95
N GLY A 45 41.99 -25.55 -15.14
CA GLY A 45 41.71 -24.23 -14.57
C GLY A 45 40.68 -24.20 -13.43
N SER A 46 40.32 -25.35 -12.85
CA SER A 46 39.39 -25.46 -11.73
C SER A 46 40.16 -25.56 -10.40
N PHE A 47 40.06 -24.54 -9.53
CA PHE A 47 40.90 -24.43 -8.33
C PHE A 47 40.25 -24.97 -7.05
N VAL A 48 38.92 -24.98 -6.94
CA VAL A 48 38.15 -25.53 -5.79
C VAL A 48 36.75 -25.99 -6.25
N LYS A 49 36.26 -27.13 -5.74
CA LYS A 49 34.88 -27.62 -5.98
C LYS A 49 34.18 -27.91 -4.67
N TRP A 50 33.05 -27.24 -4.44
CA TRP A 50 32.18 -27.48 -3.30
C TRP A 50 30.98 -28.34 -3.71
N ARG A 51 30.53 -29.23 -2.81
CA ARG A 51 29.26 -29.94 -2.95
C ARG A 51 28.37 -29.54 -1.77
N LEU A 52 27.29 -28.83 -2.09
CA LEU A 52 26.24 -28.47 -1.15
C LEU A 52 25.04 -29.39 -1.35
N GLU A 53 24.46 -29.85 -0.25
CA GLU A 53 23.20 -30.59 -0.23
C GLU A 53 22.10 -29.71 0.35
N MET A 54 20.94 -29.72 -0.31
CA MET A 54 19.73 -29.10 0.23
C MET A 54 19.13 -30.02 1.28
N VAL A 55 18.94 -29.49 2.47
CA VAL A 55 18.30 -30.17 3.59
C VAL A 55 17.01 -29.47 3.97
N GLU A 56 16.21 -30.10 4.82
CA GLU A 56 15.01 -29.49 5.38
C GLU A 56 15.32 -28.14 6.05
N PHE A 57 14.33 -27.25 6.03
CA PHE A 57 14.51 -25.90 6.56
C PHE A 57 14.63 -25.97 8.09
N GLU A 58 15.83 -25.66 8.58
CA GLU A 58 16.18 -25.85 9.99
C GLU A 58 15.37 -24.95 10.93
N ASP A 59 15.06 -23.72 10.53
CA ASP A 59 14.31 -22.78 11.38
C ASP A 59 12.81 -23.11 11.44
N ASN A 60 12.27 -23.77 10.41
CA ASN A 60 10.89 -24.24 10.40
C ASN A 60 10.71 -25.48 9.50
N PRO A 61 10.79 -26.69 10.07
CA PRO A 61 10.67 -27.95 9.33
C PRO A 61 9.32 -28.10 8.59
N THR A 62 8.28 -27.39 9.04
CA THR A 62 6.94 -27.45 8.44
C THR A 62 6.80 -26.61 7.17
N ASP A 63 7.69 -25.62 6.93
CA ASP A 63 7.64 -24.83 5.70
C ASP A 63 8.36 -25.55 4.56
N HIS A 64 7.60 -26.38 3.84
CA HIS A 64 8.10 -27.16 2.72
C HIS A 64 8.53 -26.34 1.49
N ARG A 65 8.36 -25.00 1.51
CA ARG A 65 8.78 -24.12 0.40
C ARG A 65 10.26 -23.77 0.47
N LEU A 66 10.86 -23.83 1.67
CA LEU A 66 12.23 -23.42 1.93
C LEU A 66 13.12 -24.64 2.25
N ARG A 67 14.42 -24.47 2.02
CA ARG A 67 15.48 -25.46 2.26
C ARG A 67 16.73 -24.76 2.81
N SER A 68 17.43 -25.46 3.69
CA SER A 68 18.76 -25.05 4.16
C SER A 68 19.85 -25.79 3.37
N PHE A 69 21.10 -25.34 3.46
CA PHE A 69 22.21 -25.93 2.72
C PHE A 69 23.31 -26.42 3.68
N LYS A 70 23.82 -27.63 3.43
CA LYS A 70 24.95 -28.22 4.18
C LYS A 70 26.10 -28.57 3.23
N LEU A 71 27.33 -28.37 3.70
CA LEU A 71 28.53 -28.79 2.99
C LEU A 71 28.72 -30.30 3.17
N VAL A 72 28.87 -31.03 2.07
CA VAL A 72 29.08 -32.49 2.09
C VAL A 72 30.50 -32.81 1.67
N GLU A 73 31.21 -33.56 2.50
CA GLU A 73 32.52 -34.12 2.16
C GLU A 73 32.37 -35.21 1.09
N GLN A 74 33.24 -35.20 0.08
CA GLN A 74 33.11 -36.06 -1.12
C GLN A 74 33.26 -37.58 -0.85
N THR A 75 33.55 -37.99 0.38
CA THR A 75 33.84 -39.38 0.76
C THR A 75 32.60 -40.28 0.93
N LYS A 76 31.39 -39.73 1.09
CA LYS A 76 30.18 -40.56 1.24
C LYS A 76 29.51 -40.85 -0.11
N THR A 77 29.86 -41.99 -0.69
CA THR A 77 29.08 -42.67 -1.72
C THR A 77 27.77 -43.16 -1.13
N GLY A 78 26.75 -42.30 -1.22
CA GLY A 78 25.38 -42.67 -0.91
C GLY A 78 24.78 -41.81 0.20
N PHE A 79 23.97 -40.84 -0.22
CA PHE A 79 22.98 -40.23 0.66
C PHE A 79 21.60 -40.42 0.04
N ARG A 80 20.71 -41.04 0.81
CA ARG A 80 19.29 -41.24 0.54
C ARG A 80 18.54 -40.19 1.34
N LEU A 81 17.86 -39.28 0.66
CA LEU A 81 16.72 -38.59 1.26
C LEU A 81 15.54 -39.56 1.18
N ASN A 82 14.95 -39.91 2.33
CA ASN A 82 13.71 -40.69 2.37
C ASN A 82 12.65 -39.94 1.58
N ASP A 83 12.10 -40.62 0.57
CA ASP A 83 11.60 -40.00 -0.64
C ASP A 83 10.07 -40.13 -0.75
N ASP A 84 9.34 -39.84 0.33
CA ASP A 84 7.88 -39.97 0.39
C ASP A 84 7.12 -38.78 -0.19
N VAL A 85 7.77 -37.92 -0.98
CA VAL A 85 7.17 -36.64 -1.36
C VAL A 85 7.43 -36.23 -2.80
N ALA A 86 7.17 -37.15 -3.74
CA ALA A 86 7.23 -36.89 -5.18
C ALA A 86 6.39 -35.65 -5.62
N GLN A 87 5.31 -35.31 -4.90
CA GLN A 87 4.48 -34.14 -5.20
C GLN A 87 4.96 -32.80 -4.61
N ARG A 88 5.88 -32.79 -3.61
CA ARG A 88 6.42 -31.53 -3.03
C ARG A 88 7.75 -31.10 -3.66
N LYS A 89 8.41 -31.98 -4.42
CA LYS A 89 9.70 -31.73 -5.08
C LYS A 89 9.68 -30.53 -6.03
N ASP A 90 8.60 -30.34 -6.79
CA ASP A 90 8.53 -29.28 -7.80
C ASP A 90 8.47 -27.85 -7.22
N LYS A 91 7.92 -27.69 -6.01
CA LYS A 91 7.63 -26.37 -5.45
C LYS A 91 8.88 -25.62 -5.01
N TYR A 92 9.77 -26.24 -4.23
CA TYR A 92 10.99 -25.56 -3.77
C TYR A 92 12.07 -25.53 -4.86
N HIS A 93 12.18 -26.54 -5.73
CA HIS A 93 13.12 -26.52 -6.85
C HIS A 93 12.92 -25.30 -7.74
N LYS A 94 11.66 -24.97 -8.09
CA LYS A 94 11.33 -23.76 -8.87
C LYS A 94 11.75 -22.48 -8.17
N VAL A 95 11.54 -22.38 -6.85
CA VAL A 95 11.91 -21.20 -6.05
C VAL A 95 13.43 -21.01 -6.06
N TYR A 96 14.21 -22.05 -5.78
CA TYR A 96 15.67 -21.96 -5.79
C TYR A 96 16.26 -21.80 -7.19
N ASP A 97 15.65 -22.40 -8.22
CA ASP A 97 16.05 -22.18 -9.61
C ASP A 97 15.88 -20.70 -10.02
N ASN A 98 14.73 -20.10 -9.65
CA ASN A 98 14.48 -18.68 -9.86
C ASN A 98 15.43 -17.79 -9.03
N LEU A 99 15.73 -18.19 -7.79
CA LEU A 99 16.69 -17.48 -6.95
C LEU A 99 18.08 -17.46 -7.59
N PHE A 100 18.58 -18.62 -8.02
CA PHE A 100 19.87 -18.70 -8.68
C PHE A 100 19.87 -17.90 -9.97
N LYS A 101 18.84 -18.00 -10.81
CA LYS A 101 18.70 -17.13 -11.99
C LYS A 101 18.86 -15.65 -11.62
N CYS A 102 18.15 -15.18 -10.59
CA CYS A 102 18.27 -13.78 -10.15
C CYS A 102 19.67 -13.42 -9.65
N ILE A 103 20.38 -14.31 -8.94
CA ILE A 103 21.78 -14.10 -8.52
C ILE A 103 22.71 -13.89 -9.74
N TYR A 104 22.43 -14.57 -10.85
CA TYR A 104 23.14 -14.40 -12.12
C TYR A 104 22.59 -13.27 -13.00
N SER A 105 21.71 -12.41 -12.46
CA SER A 105 21.01 -11.39 -13.24
C SER A 105 20.19 -11.95 -14.42
N ILE A 106 19.78 -13.21 -14.33
CA ILE A 106 18.90 -13.89 -15.27
C ILE A 106 17.46 -13.73 -14.78
N LYS A 107 16.54 -13.42 -15.71
CA LYS A 107 15.11 -13.24 -15.39
C LYS A 107 14.52 -14.55 -14.82
N PRO A 108 13.82 -14.51 -13.68
CA PRO A 108 13.19 -15.69 -13.10
C PRO A 108 11.97 -16.11 -13.95
N ALA A 109 11.70 -17.42 -13.96
CA ALA A 109 10.54 -18.02 -14.60
C ALA A 109 9.37 -18.09 -13.59
N LEU A 110 8.68 -16.96 -13.43
CA LEU A 110 7.45 -16.88 -12.62
C LEU A 110 6.24 -17.40 -13.41
N THR A 111 5.22 -17.87 -12.69
CA THR A 111 3.94 -18.32 -13.26
C THR A 111 3.29 -17.17 -14.03
N LYS A 112 2.88 -17.41 -15.28
CA LYS A 112 2.26 -16.39 -16.15
C LYS A 112 0.73 -16.45 -16.06
N ASP A 113 0.16 -16.16 -14.89
CA ASP A 113 -1.28 -16.19 -14.64
C ASP A 113 -1.92 -14.79 -14.46
N GLU A 114 -1.22 -13.75 -14.91
CA GLU A 114 -1.65 -12.34 -14.80
C GLU A 114 -3.08 -12.11 -15.32
N LYS A 115 -3.48 -12.82 -16.38
CA LYS A 115 -4.80 -12.70 -17.02
C LYS A 115 -5.83 -13.75 -16.58
N SER A 116 -5.38 -14.94 -16.17
CA SER A 116 -6.27 -16.08 -15.92
C SER A 116 -6.71 -16.20 -14.46
N ASN A 117 -5.86 -15.83 -13.51
CA ASN A 117 -6.12 -15.98 -12.08
C ASN A 117 -5.71 -14.73 -11.29
N ALA A 118 -5.94 -13.55 -11.88
CA ALA A 118 -5.62 -12.26 -11.28
C ALA A 118 -4.17 -12.19 -10.73
N GLY A 119 -3.22 -12.88 -11.37
CA GLY A 119 -1.80 -12.88 -11.00
C GLY A 119 -1.47 -13.47 -9.61
N VAL A 120 -2.37 -14.24 -9.00
CA VAL A 120 -2.16 -14.78 -7.65
C VAL A 120 -0.95 -15.73 -7.61
N GLY A 121 -0.81 -16.59 -8.61
CA GLY A 121 0.34 -17.50 -8.75
C GLY A 121 1.64 -16.75 -9.00
N TYR A 122 1.61 -15.72 -9.85
CA TYR A 122 2.75 -14.83 -10.08
C TYR A 122 3.22 -14.16 -8.78
N ILE A 123 2.28 -13.61 -8.00
CA ILE A 123 2.58 -12.99 -6.70
C ILE A 123 3.12 -14.04 -5.72
N ALA A 124 2.51 -15.23 -5.67
CA ALA A 124 2.96 -16.31 -4.78
C ALA A 124 4.39 -16.75 -5.08
N ASP A 125 4.76 -16.89 -6.36
CA ASP A 125 6.14 -17.20 -6.77
C ASP A 125 7.11 -16.08 -6.38
N ALA A 126 6.74 -14.82 -6.60
CA ALA A 126 7.57 -13.67 -6.24
C ALA A 126 7.76 -13.54 -4.72
N VAL A 127 6.73 -13.84 -3.93
CA VAL A 127 6.81 -13.89 -2.47
C VAL A 127 7.65 -15.07 -2.00
N ALA A 128 7.53 -16.24 -2.62
CA ALA A 128 8.38 -17.38 -2.28
C ALA A 128 9.87 -17.10 -2.57
N LEU A 129 10.15 -16.44 -3.70
CA LEU A 129 11.49 -15.95 -4.06
C LEU A 129 12.03 -14.96 -3.02
N LEU A 130 11.20 -14.00 -2.57
CA LEU A 130 11.54 -13.06 -1.51
C LEU A 130 11.93 -13.79 -0.21
N LEU A 131 11.11 -14.75 0.23
CA LEU A 131 11.36 -15.52 1.45
C LEU A 131 12.65 -16.33 1.36
N ALA A 132 12.90 -17.00 0.23
CA ALA A 132 14.14 -17.74 0.01
C ALA A 132 15.38 -16.84 -0.01
N ALA A 133 15.26 -15.65 -0.62
CA ALA A 133 16.32 -14.66 -0.66
C ALA A 133 16.64 -14.10 0.73
N GLU A 134 15.63 -13.89 1.57
CA GLU A 134 15.84 -13.42 2.94
C GLU A 134 16.46 -14.49 3.82
N HIS A 135 15.98 -15.74 3.71
CA HIS A 135 16.55 -16.90 4.41
C HIS A 135 18.06 -17.04 4.14
N LEU A 136 18.46 -16.91 2.87
CA LEU A 136 19.87 -16.98 2.48
C LEU A 136 20.65 -15.68 2.72
N GLY A 137 20.01 -14.65 3.30
CA GLY A 137 20.64 -13.34 3.50
C GLY A 137 21.09 -12.68 2.20
N ALA A 138 20.40 -12.97 1.09
CA ALA A 138 20.71 -12.54 -0.27
C ALA A 138 19.85 -11.36 -0.76
N LEU A 139 18.74 -11.06 -0.06
CA LEU A 139 17.77 -10.04 -0.48
C LEU A 139 18.40 -8.66 -0.75
N HIS A 140 19.27 -8.21 0.16
CA HIS A 140 19.96 -6.92 0.12
C HIS A 140 21.43 -7.04 -0.33
N GLY A 141 21.80 -8.20 -0.89
CA GLY A 141 23.17 -8.46 -1.35
C GLY A 141 23.51 -7.71 -2.64
N SER A 142 24.75 -7.90 -3.11
CA SER A 142 25.27 -7.27 -4.33
C SER A 142 24.50 -7.62 -5.62
N GLY A 143 23.66 -8.65 -5.60
CA GLY A 143 22.84 -9.08 -6.74
C GLY A 143 21.58 -8.24 -6.97
N GLY A 144 21.28 -7.23 -6.15
CA GLY A 144 20.13 -6.34 -6.38
C GLY A 144 18.78 -7.05 -6.41
N LEU A 145 18.64 -8.17 -5.68
CA LEU A 145 17.48 -9.05 -5.77
C LEU A 145 16.17 -8.33 -5.39
N GLN A 146 16.22 -7.45 -4.39
CA GLN A 146 15.12 -6.59 -3.99
C GLN A 146 14.57 -5.76 -5.17
N ILE A 147 15.43 -5.21 -6.02
CA ILE A 147 15.06 -4.38 -7.19
C ILE A 147 14.42 -5.26 -8.25
N THR A 148 14.97 -6.46 -8.47
CA THR A 148 14.40 -7.43 -9.41
C THR A 148 12.99 -7.84 -8.98
N ILE A 149 12.81 -8.18 -7.70
CA ILE A 149 11.52 -8.56 -7.11
C ILE A 149 10.52 -7.40 -7.19
N GLU A 150 10.95 -6.18 -6.82
CA GLU A 150 10.13 -4.98 -6.95
C GLU A 150 9.68 -4.75 -8.40
N GLY A 151 10.59 -4.85 -9.37
CA GLY A 151 10.26 -4.75 -10.80
C GLY A 151 9.32 -5.86 -11.29
N HIS A 152 9.34 -7.04 -10.67
CA HIS A 152 8.33 -8.07 -10.92
C HIS A 152 6.95 -7.68 -10.39
N PHE A 153 6.85 -7.11 -9.20
CA PHE A 153 5.57 -6.62 -8.68
C PHE A 153 5.02 -5.46 -9.52
N LEU A 154 5.84 -4.45 -9.82
CA LEU A 154 5.40 -3.26 -10.55
C LEU A 154 4.89 -3.57 -11.97
N ARG A 155 5.35 -4.67 -12.58
CA ARG A 155 4.84 -5.14 -13.88
C ARG A 155 3.36 -5.51 -13.87
N LEU A 156 2.80 -5.87 -12.72
CA LEU A 156 1.37 -6.20 -12.60
C LEU A 156 0.48 -4.96 -12.76
N GLY A 157 1.04 -3.74 -12.64
CA GLY A 157 0.30 -2.49 -12.83
C GLY A 157 -0.92 -2.38 -11.92
N ASP A 158 -2.10 -2.09 -12.50
CA ASP A 158 -3.35 -1.89 -11.76
C ASP A 158 -3.76 -3.10 -10.91
N LEU A 159 -3.38 -4.30 -11.33
CA LEU A 159 -3.68 -5.52 -10.58
C LEU A 159 -2.97 -5.52 -9.21
N LEU A 160 -1.72 -5.05 -9.15
CA LEU A 160 -0.97 -4.91 -7.90
C LEU A 160 -1.70 -3.98 -6.95
N TRP A 161 -2.15 -2.81 -7.43
CA TRP A 161 -2.80 -1.80 -6.59
C TRP A 161 -4.10 -2.32 -5.96
N ARG A 162 -4.87 -3.12 -6.70
CA ARG A 162 -6.06 -3.82 -6.15
C ARG A 162 -5.69 -4.83 -5.06
N HIS A 163 -4.64 -5.64 -5.28
CA HIS A 163 -4.15 -6.57 -4.27
C HIS A 163 -3.65 -5.86 -3.01
N MET A 164 -3.04 -4.69 -3.17
CA MET A 164 -2.59 -3.85 -2.07
C MET A 164 -3.75 -3.27 -1.27
N ALA A 165 -4.78 -2.74 -1.94
CA ALA A 165 -5.99 -2.25 -1.26
C ALA A 165 -6.73 -3.37 -0.50
N ALA A 166 -6.71 -4.60 -1.04
CA ALA A 166 -7.36 -5.75 -0.42
C ALA A 166 -6.68 -6.20 0.88
N LYS A 167 -5.34 -6.33 0.89
CA LYS A 167 -4.55 -6.79 2.06
C LYS A 167 -3.36 -5.87 2.36
N PRO A 168 -3.61 -4.60 2.73
CA PRO A 168 -2.59 -3.57 2.82
C PRO A 168 -1.57 -3.84 3.93
N GLU A 169 -1.96 -4.53 5.01
CA GLU A 169 -1.10 -4.87 6.14
C GLU A 169 0.06 -5.76 5.68
N ARG A 170 -0.28 -6.79 4.90
CA ARG A 170 0.69 -7.75 4.33
C ARG A 170 1.62 -7.05 3.35
N TRP A 171 1.07 -6.20 2.48
CA TRP A 171 1.85 -5.46 1.50
C TRP A 171 2.76 -4.41 2.13
N ALA A 172 2.33 -3.70 3.18
CA ALA A 172 3.17 -2.76 3.91
C ALA A 172 4.39 -3.48 4.55
N PHE A 173 4.16 -4.65 5.16
CA PHE A 173 5.24 -5.46 5.70
C PHE A 173 6.19 -5.97 4.61
N MET A 174 5.67 -6.46 3.48
CA MET A 174 6.51 -6.90 2.36
C MET A 174 7.32 -5.74 1.76
N ALA A 175 6.69 -4.59 1.55
CA ALA A 175 7.35 -3.40 1.03
C ALA A 175 8.47 -2.90 1.95
N ALA A 176 8.26 -2.95 3.27
CA ALA A 176 9.28 -2.63 4.26
C ALA A 176 10.47 -3.62 4.21
N ARG A 177 10.20 -4.92 4.00
CA ARG A 177 11.25 -5.96 3.88
C ARG A 177 12.13 -5.77 2.64
N ILE A 178 11.54 -5.42 1.50
CA ILE A 178 12.29 -5.15 0.26
C ILE A 178 12.80 -3.70 0.16
N LYS A 179 12.51 -2.87 1.16
CA LYS A 179 12.83 -1.43 1.21
C LYS A 179 12.29 -0.63 0.02
N SER A 180 11.13 -1.03 -0.51
CA SER A 180 10.45 -0.28 -1.58
C SER A 180 9.63 0.86 -1.00
N ALA A 181 10.08 2.10 -1.21
CA ALA A 181 9.34 3.29 -0.79
C ALA A 181 8.00 3.44 -1.53
N LEU A 182 7.96 3.05 -2.81
CA LEU A 182 6.77 3.17 -3.64
C LEU A 182 5.65 2.24 -3.16
N LEU A 183 5.95 0.95 -2.98
CA LEU A 183 4.98 -0.01 -2.47
C LEU A 183 4.61 0.30 -1.01
N PHE A 184 5.58 0.76 -0.22
CA PHE A 184 5.30 1.06 1.19
C PHE A 184 4.32 2.22 1.32
N ARG A 185 4.52 3.31 0.57
CA ARG A 185 3.62 4.47 0.60
C ARG A 185 2.19 4.09 0.20
N GLU A 186 2.03 3.36 -0.90
CA GLU A 186 0.70 2.93 -1.37
C GLU A 186 0.01 2.04 -0.33
N ALA A 187 0.70 1.04 0.21
CA ALA A 187 0.12 0.18 1.25
C ALA A 187 -0.26 0.98 2.50
N MET A 188 0.60 1.92 2.91
CA MET A 188 0.36 2.76 4.09
C MET A 188 -0.86 3.66 3.94
N CYS A 189 -1.13 4.22 2.75
CA CYS A 189 -2.37 4.98 2.51
C CYS A 189 -3.61 4.14 2.87
N HIS A 190 -3.64 2.88 2.45
CA HIS A 190 -4.76 1.97 2.74
C HIS A 190 -4.79 1.50 4.21
N VAL A 191 -3.63 1.24 4.84
CA VAL A 191 -3.58 0.90 6.28
C VAL A 191 -4.12 2.06 7.12
N VAL A 192 -3.63 3.28 6.88
CA VAL A 192 -4.04 4.47 7.62
C VAL A 192 -5.54 4.74 7.44
N GLY A 193 -6.05 4.68 6.22
CA GLY A 193 -7.47 4.89 5.95
C GLY A 193 -8.38 3.85 6.62
N LYS A 194 -7.98 2.58 6.63
CA LYS A 194 -8.72 1.52 7.35
C LYS A 194 -8.66 1.73 8.87
N LEU A 195 -7.53 2.14 9.44
CA LEU A 195 -7.41 2.45 10.88
C LEU A 195 -8.30 3.64 11.27
N ASP A 196 -8.31 4.70 10.47
CA ASP A 196 -9.12 5.90 10.70
C ASP A 196 -10.63 5.58 10.70
N MET A 197 -11.10 4.73 9.78
CA MET A 197 -12.47 4.23 9.77
C MET A 197 -12.77 3.16 10.83
N LYS A 198 -11.81 2.80 11.68
CA LYS A 198 -11.92 1.67 12.63
C LYS A 198 -12.37 0.36 11.98
N ARG A 199 -12.00 0.13 10.73
CA ARG A 199 -12.29 -1.13 10.01
C ARG A 199 -11.35 -2.23 10.48
N ASP A 200 -11.75 -3.48 10.24
CA ASP A 200 -11.00 -4.67 10.62
C ASP A 200 -9.56 -4.63 10.10
N ILE A 201 -8.67 -4.37 11.05
CA ILE A 201 -7.23 -4.54 10.91
C ILE A 201 -6.82 -5.59 11.93
N ASP A 202 -6.05 -6.56 11.47
CA ASP A 202 -5.56 -7.64 12.30
C ASP A 202 -4.44 -7.14 13.25
N ALA A 203 -4.86 -6.58 14.38
CA ALA A 203 -3.95 -6.08 15.42
C ALA A 203 -3.03 -7.19 15.94
N LYS A 204 -3.54 -8.43 16.06
CA LYS A 204 -2.73 -9.58 16.50
C LYS A 204 -1.60 -9.86 15.53
N TRP A 205 -1.87 -9.80 14.22
CA TRP A 205 -0.86 -9.98 13.18
C TRP A 205 0.22 -8.89 13.21
N PHE A 206 -0.14 -7.65 13.55
CA PHE A 206 0.83 -6.56 13.72
C PHE A 206 1.72 -6.76 14.94
N MET A 207 1.17 -7.25 16.05
CA MET A 207 1.93 -7.47 17.29
C MET A 207 2.93 -8.63 17.19
N SER A 208 2.73 -9.56 16.25
CA SER A 208 3.54 -10.77 16.16
C SER A 208 4.99 -10.54 15.69
N HIS A 209 5.35 -9.33 15.21
CA HIS A 209 6.69 -9.07 14.67
C HIS A 209 7.15 -7.62 14.95
N PRO A 210 8.40 -7.38 15.40
CA PRO A 210 8.89 -6.03 15.71
C PRO A 210 8.74 -5.01 14.57
N LEU A 211 9.07 -5.41 13.34
CA LEU A 211 8.89 -4.54 12.17
C LEU A 211 7.42 -4.19 11.91
N ARG A 212 6.49 -5.13 12.14
CA ARG A 212 5.06 -4.88 11.95
C ARG A 212 4.54 -3.90 12.99
N ARG A 213 4.98 -4.01 14.25
CA ARG A 213 4.68 -3.03 15.30
C ARG A 213 5.10 -1.61 14.91
N LYS A 214 6.31 -1.42 14.37
CA LYS A 214 6.75 -0.11 13.87
C LYS A 214 5.89 0.45 12.74
N ILE A 215 5.39 -0.41 11.86
CA ILE A 215 4.46 -0.02 10.78
C ILE A 215 3.15 0.47 11.38
N LEU A 216 2.62 -0.24 12.38
CA LEU A 216 1.40 0.16 13.09
C LEU A 216 1.58 1.49 13.82
N GLU A 217 2.67 1.67 14.58
CA GLU A 217 2.99 2.92 15.28
C GLU A 217 3.05 4.12 14.31
N LEU A 218 3.67 3.93 13.13
CA LEU A 218 3.71 4.95 12.08
C LEU A 218 2.31 5.25 11.53
N ALA A 219 1.50 4.21 11.34
CA ALA A 219 0.13 4.36 10.84
C ALA A 219 -0.75 5.11 11.84
N GLU A 220 -0.67 4.78 13.13
CA GLU A 220 -1.38 5.47 14.21
C GLU A 220 -0.98 6.95 14.31
N LYS A 221 0.31 7.27 14.14
CA LYS A 221 0.77 8.65 14.06
C LYS A 221 0.11 9.38 12.88
N LYS A 222 0.02 8.73 11.71
CA LYS A 222 -0.62 9.31 10.52
C LYS A 222 -2.13 9.46 10.68
N VAL A 223 -2.81 8.55 11.38
CA VAL A 223 -4.23 8.71 11.74
C VAL A 223 -4.44 9.96 12.61
N LYS A 224 -3.54 10.23 13.57
CA LYS A 224 -3.59 11.47 14.36
C LYS A 224 -3.42 12.70 13.47
N ASP A 225 -2.48 12.68 12.52
CA ASP A 225 -2.29 13.79 11.56
C ASP A 225 -3.58 14.06 10.75
N ILE A 226 -4.22 13.01 10.22
CA ILE A 226 -5.49 13.11 9.49
C ILE A 226 -6.60 13.67 10.37
N LYS A 227 -6.69 13.21 11.62
CA LYS A 227 -7.68 13.72 12.58
C LYS A 227 -7.51 15.22 12.84
N VAL A 228 -6.27 15.70 12.95
CA VAL A 228 -5.99 17.14 13.09
C VAL A 228 -6.45 17.90 11.85
N ALA A 229 -6.13 17.41 10.65
CA ALA A 229 -6.57 18.04 9.39
C ALA A 229 -8.10 18.08 9.25
N LYS A 230 -8.80 17.01 9.65
CA LYS A 230 -10.26 16.95 9.70
C LYS A 230 -10.85 17.99 10.66
N LEU A 231 -10.33 18.08 11.87
CA LEU A 231 -10.76 19.08 12.86
C LEU A 231 -10.52 20.51 12.38
N GLU A 232 -9.41 20.76 11.71
CA GLU A 232 -9.11 22.07 11.13
C GLU A 232 -10.09 22.42 9.99
N ALA A 233 -10.36 21.48 9.08
CA ALA A 233 -11.35 21.68 8.03
C ALA A 233 -12.74 21.93 8.61
N GLU A 234 -13.18 21.13 9.59
CA GLU A 234 -14.45 21.31 10.29
C GLU A 234 -14.57 22.68 10.96
N ARG A 235 -13.52 23.14 11.65
CA ARG A 235 -13.47 24.48 12.23
C ARG A 235 -13.61 25.56 11.16
N ARG A 236 -12.85 25.45 10.06
CA ARG A 236 -12.91 26.40 8.94
C ARG A 236 -14.30 26.43 8.30
N LEU A 237 -15.00 25.29 8.20
CA LEU A 237 -16.38 25.24 7.68
C LEU A 237 -17.35 26.08 8.53
N PHE A 238 -17.22 26.06 9.86
CA PHE A 238 -18.05 26.88 10.76
C PHE A 238 -17.67 28.37 10.75
N GLU A 239 -16.38 28.66 10.67
CA GLU A 239 -15.86 30.02 10.70
C GLU A 239 -15.91 30.71 9.32
N PHE A 240 -16.33 30.01 8.27
CA PHE A 240 -16.25 30.52 6.90
C PHE A 240 -17.21 31.70 6.63
N PHE A 241 -16.64 32.75 6.04
CA PHE A 241 -17.36 33.89 5.48
C PHE A 241 -16.86 34.14 4.05
N PRO A 242 -17.77 34.20 3.06
CA PRO A 242 -17.45 34.67 1.72
C PRO A 242 -16.76 36.01 1.73
N ALA A 243 -15.73 36.18 0.90
CA ALA A 243 -14.95 37.43 0.83
C ALA A 243 -15.82 38.65 0.56
N ARG A 244 -16.85 38.47 -0.28
CA ARG A 244 -17.83 39.52 -0.59
C ARG A 244 -18.60 40.04 0.63
N MET A 245 -18.77 39.23 1.67
CA MET A 245 -19.49 39.63 2.90
C MET A 245 -18.58 40.33 3.93
N MET A 246 -17.26 40.24 3.74
CA MET A 246 -16.29 40.77 4.69
C MET A 246 -16.02 42.24 4.38
N HIS A 247 -16.84 43.12 4.96
CA HIS A 247 -16.69 44.57 4.84
C HIS A 247 -15.84 45.11 6.00
N THR A 248 -14.61 45.51 5.72
CA THR A 248 -13.70 46.12 6.70
C THR A 248 -13.67 47.65 6.56
N GLN A 249 -13.28 48.34 7.62
CA GLN A 249 -13.07 49.78 7.58
C GLN A 249 -11.87 50.09 6.67
N VAL A 250 -12.07 50.99 5.70
CA VAL A 250 -11.00 51.47 4.82
C VAL A 250 -10.71 52.93 5.18
N GLY A 251 -9.57 53.16 5.84
CA GLY A 251 -9.23 54.48 6.40
C GLY A 251 -10.22 54.90 7.49
N ASN A 252 -10.92 56.02 7.30
CA ASN A 252 -11.98 56.49 8.21
C ASN A 252 -13.40 56.17 7.71
N ILE A 253 -13.55 55.38 6.64
CA ILE A 253 -14.85 55.08 6.04
C ILE A 253 -15.38 53.77 6.61
N ILE A 254 -16.50 53.85 7.33
CA ILE A 254 -17.24 52.70 7.85
C ILE A 254 -18.28 52.27 6.80
N PRO A 255 -18.38 50.96 6.46
CA PRO A 255 -19.36 50.47 5.49
C PRO A 255 -20.80 50.87 5.84
N ALA A 256 -21.52 51.45 4.87
CA ALA A 256 -22.90 51.89 5.05
C ALA A 256 -23.88 50.70 5.13
N ARG A 257 -25.05 50.92 5.74
CA ARG A 257 -26.11 49.90 5.85
C ARG A 257 -26.53 49.30 4.50
N SER A 258 -26.53 50.10 3.43
CA SER A 258 -26.88 49.66 2.07
C SER A 258 -25.95 48.55 1.55
N VAL A 259 -24.67 48.55 1.96
CA VAL A 259 -23.69 47.53 1.59
C VAL A 259 -24.13 46.17 2.13
N TYR A 260 -24.48 46.10 3.43
CA TYR A 260 -24.97 44.88 4.05
C TYR A 260 -26.33 44.42 3.52
N ASN A 261 -27.22 45.35 3.17
CA ASN A 261 -28.52 45.02 2.56
C ASN A 261 -28.35 44.31 1.20
N ASN A 262 -27.32 44.65 0.43
CA ASN A 262 -27.06 44.01 -0.87
C ASN A 262 -26.62 42.53 -0.74
N ASP A 263 -26.17 42.13 0.45
CA ASP A 263 -25.72 40.76 0.75
C ASP A 263 -26.76 39.96 1.54
N ILE A 264 -28.01 40.45 1.67
CA ILE A 264 -29.05 39.82 2.51
C ILE A 264 -29.28 38.35 2.18
N TYR A 265 -29.33 37.99 0.89
CA TYR A 265 -29.51 36.60 0.46
C TYR A 265 -28.29 35.73 0.77
N LEU A 266 -27.09 36.30 0.78
CA LEU A 266 -25.86 35.59 1.13
C LEU A 266 -25.75 35.36 2.65
N TRP A 267 -26.22 36.31 3.46
CA TRP A 267 -26.41 36.12 4.90
C TRP A 267 -27.43 35.02 5.22
N GLN A 268 -28.55 34.99 4.51
CA GLN A 268 -29.55 33.93 4.65
C GLN A 268 -29.00 32.57 4.20
N ALA A 269 -28.30 32.52 3.06
CA ALA A 269 -27.66 31.30 2.56
C ALA A 269 -26.65 30.75 3.57
N ARG A 270 -25.82 31.61 4.17
CA ARG A 270 -24.91 31.24 5.26
C ARG A 270 -25.66 30.61 6.42
N ALA A 271 -26.77 31.20 6.88
CA ALA A 271 -27.53 30.68 8.01
C ALA A 271 -28.04 29.25 7.74
N VAL A 272 -28.61 29.01 6.56
CA VAL A 272 -29.14 27.69 6.18
C VAL A 272 -28.02 26.65 6.02
N ILE A 273 -26.89 27.03 5.40
CA ILE A 273 -25.74 26.13 5.24
C ILE A 273 -25.11 25.79 6.59
N GLN A 274 -24.97 26.77 7.50
CA GLN A 274 -24.48 26.52 8.86
C GLN A 274 -25.44 25.63 9.66
N GLN A 275 -26.75 25.78 9.47
CA GLN A 275 -27.75 24.88 10.07
C GLN A 275 -27.62 23.45 9.54
N TYR A 276 -27.40 23.28 8.23
CA TYR A 276 -27.13 21.97 7.64
C TYR A 276 -25.86 21.33 8.23
N ILE A 277 -24.75 22.09 8.30
CA ILE A 277 -23.48 21.62 8.88
C ILE A 277 -23.70 21.25 10.36
N ALA A 278 -24.37 22.09 11.14
CA ALA A 278 -24.69 21.79 12.54
C ALA A 278 -25.53 20.51 12.67
N SER A 279 -26.56 20.35 11.84
CA SER A 279 -27.40 19.14 11.82
C SER A 279 -26.59 17.87 11.49
N ALA A 280 -25.68 17.95 10.51
CA ALA A 280 -24.77 16.86 10.18
C ALA A 280 -23.84 16.50 11.36
N PHE A 281 -23.40 17.50 12.13
CA PHE A 281 -22.58 17.31 13.32
C PHE A 281 -23.37 16.63 14.45
N PHE A 282 -24.60 17.09 14.72
CA PHE A 282 -25.48 16.44 15.70
C PHE A 282 -25.83 15.00 15.31
N SER A 283 -25.92 14.72 14.01
CA SER A 283 -26.11 13.37 13.47
C SER A 283 -24.84 12.53 13.44
N ASN A 284 -23.73 13.04 13.99
CA ASN A 284 -22.43 12.38 14.04
C ASN A 284 -21.88 11.96 12.66
N LEU A 285 -22.19 12.72 11.60
CA LEU A 285 -21.71 12.45 10.23
C LEU A 285 -20.31 13.00 9.95
N HIS A 286 -19.69 13.67 10.91
CA HIS A 286 -18.39 14.34 10.81
C HIS A 286 -17.22 13.38 11.17
N HIS A 287 -16.02 13.87 11.55
CA HIS A 287 -14.85 13.02 11.86
C HIS A 287 -15.07 11.88 12.88
N ARG A 288 -16.15 11.95 13.67
CA ARG A 288 -16.54 10.93 14.67
C ARG A 288 -17.53 9.89 14.12
N GLY A 289 -17.99 10.06 12.89
CA GLY A 289 -18.87 9.12 12.21
C GLY A 289 -18.22 7.76 11.99
N HIS A 290 -19.06 6.77 11.69
CA HIS A 290 -18.61 5.40 11.44
C HIS A 290 -17.68 5.29 10.21
N ASP A 291 -17.87 6.17 9.24
CA ASP A 291 -17.02 6.29 8.05
C ASP A 291 -15.86 7.29 8.24
N GLY A 292 -15.66 7.82 9.45
CA GLY A 292 -14.69 8.86 9.73
C GLY A 292 -15.00 10.21 9.09
N GLY A 293 -16.25 10.44 8.65
CA GLY A 293 -16.72 11.68 8.03
C GLY A 293 -16.51 11.76 6.52
N VAL A 294 -16.08 10.67 5.88
CA VAL A 294 -15.77 10.61 4.45
C VAL A 294 -16.95 11.09 3.60
N GLN A 295 -18.16 10.59 3.87
CA GLN A 295 -19.35 10.96 3.13
C GLN A 295 -19.70 12.44 3.31
N PHE A 296 -19.57 12.96 4.54
CA PHE A 296 -19.78 14.37 4.83
C PHE A 296 -18.82 15.27 4.04
N TYR A 297 -17.51 15.02 4.10
CA TYR A 297 -16.54 15.83 3.36
C TYR A 297 -16.76 15.73 1.84
N ARG A 298 -17.12 14.55 1.32
CA ARG A 298 -17.46 14.37 -0.11
C ARG A 298 -18.69 15.15 -0.52
N THR A 299 -19.70 15.20 0.34
CA THR A 299 -20.94 15.94 0.10
C THR A 299 -20.67 17.44 0.02
N ILE A 300 -19.88 17.97 0.96
CA ILE A 300 -19.44 19.38 0.92
C ILE A 300 -18.58 19.66 -0.33
N GLY A 301 -17.62 18.79 -0.64
CA GLY A 301 -16.74 18.96 -1.80
C GLY A 301 -17.44 18.82 -3.15
N ALA A 302 -18.54 18.07 -3.23
CA ALA A 302 -19.38 17.99 -4.42
C ALA A 302 -20.17 19.28 -4.66
N GLY A 303 -20.70 19.89 -3.59
CA GLY A 303 -21.51 21.10 -3.69
C GLY A 303 -22.77 20.90 -4.53
N GLY A 304 -23.31 22.00 -5.09
CA GLY A 304 -24.47 21.96 -5.97
C GLY A 304 -25.69 21.28 -5.34
N GLN A 305 -26.20 20.23 -5.98
CA GLN A 305 -27.37 19.45 -5.52
C GLN A 305 -27.02 18.34 -4.52
N ALA A 306 -25.76 18.23 -4.07
CA ALA A 306 -25.37 17.15 -3.14
C ALA A 306 -25.96 17.33 -1.72
N TYR A 307 -26.35 18.55 -1.37
CA TYR A 307 -27.03 18.93 -0.13
C TYR A 307 -27.73 20.26 -0.34
N LEU A 308 -28.77 20.55 0.44
CA LEU A 308 -29.63 21.72 0.29
C LEU A 308 -30.06 21.92 -1.17
N ASP A 309 -30.63 20.86 -1.74
CA ASP A 309 -31.22 20.90 -3.08
C ASP A 309 -32.55 21.66 -3.07
N LYS A 310 -33.23 21.72 -4.23
CA LYS A 310 -34.49 22.47 -4.33
C LYS A 310 -35.60 21.85 -3.46
N ASP A 311 -35.59 20.53 -3.31
CA ASP A 311 -36.64 19.77 -2.65
C ASP A 311 -36.46 19.89 -1.12
N GLU A 312 -35.21 19.80 -0.62
CA GLU A 312 -34.85 20.03 0.77
C GLU A 312 -35.14 21.46 1.25
N LEU A 313 -35.16 22.42 0.32
CA LEU A 313 -35.48 23.82 0.63
C LEU A 313 -37.00 24.11 0.63
N GLU A 314 -37.87 23.18 0.23
CA GLU A 314 -39.32 23.42 0.22
C GLU A 314 -39.87 23.81 1.59
N ASP A 315 -39.40 23.14 2.66
CA ASP A 315 -39.83 23.45 4.01
C ASP A 315 -39.32 24.82 4.49
N PHE A 316 -38.12 25.22 4.04
CA PHE A 316 -37.63 26.58 4.26
C PHE A 316 -38.56 27.61 3.59
N TRP A 317 -39.03 27.35 2.38
CA TRP A 317 -39.95 28.25 1.66
C TRP A 317 -41.34 28.37 2.28
N LYS A 318 -41.81 27.33 2.97
CA LYS A 318 -43.07 27.37 3.72
C LYS A 318 -42.97 28.32 4.92
N CYS A 319 -41.81 28.36 5.59
CA CYS A 319 -41.57 29.26 6.71
C CYS A 319 -41.18 30.68 6.28
N PHE A 320 -40.46 30.82 5.16
CA PHE A 320 -39.93 32.09 4.66
C PHE A 320 -40.39 32.34 3.23
N THR A 321 -41.61 32.85 3.09
CA THR A 321 -42.19 33.11 1.77
C THR A 321 -41.41 34.20 1.03
N MET A 322 -41.04 33.91 -0.22
CA MET A 322 -40.31 34.81 -1.10
C MET A 322 -40.99 34.94 -2.45
N SER A 323 -40.77 36.08 -3.12
CA SER A 323 -41.13 36.25 -4.53
C SER A 323 -40.34 35.27 -5.40
N GLY A 324 -40.85 34.97 -6.61
CA GLY A 324 -40.13 34.08 -7.54
C GLY A 324 -38.71 34.55 -7.86
N LYS A 325 -38.51 35.88 -8.03
CA LYS A 325 -37.17 36.47 -8.19
C LYS A 325 -36.30 36.32 -6.94
N GLY A 326 -36.88 36.48 -5.75
CA GLY A 326 -36.17 36.30 -4.49
C GLY A 326 -35.67 34.86 -4.29
N LYS A 327 -36.49 33.86 -4.64
CA LYS A 327 -36.07 32.44 -4.62
C LYS A 327 -34.88 32.18 -5.53
N VAL A 328 -34.87 32.75 -6.74
CA VAL A 328 -33.73 32.63 -7.66
C VAL A 328 -32.47 33.25 -7.07
N CYS A 329 -32.54 34.51 -6.60
CA CYS A 329 -31.39 35.18 -5.98
C CYS A 329 -30.84 34.43 -4.76
N PHE A 330 -31.70 33.82 -3.95
CA PHE A 330 -31.29 33.02 -2.80
C PHE A 330 -30.62 31.71 -3.20
N LEU A 331 -31.17 30.99 -4.19
CA LEU A 331 -30.55 29.76 -4.70
C LEU A 331 -29.18 30.03 -5.31
N ASP A 332 -29.04 31.14 -6.05
CA ASP A 332 -27.75 31.59 -6.57
C ASP A 332 -26.77 31.88 -5.43
N ALA A 333 -27.21 32.56 -4.37
CA ALA A 333 -26.39 32.83 -3.18
C ALA A 333 -25.95 31.55 -2.45
N ILE A 334 -26.84 30.55 -2.33
CA ILE A 334 -26.49 29.22 -1.81
C ILE A 334 -25.40 28.59 -2.67
N ASN A 335 -25.58 28.56 -3.99
CA ASN A 335 -24.62 27.93 -4.89
C ASN A 335 -23.25 28.59 -4.82
N VAL A 336 -23.20 29.93 -4.80
CA VAL A 336 -21.96 30.69 -4.59
C VAL A 336 -21.29 30.27 -3.28
N TYR A 337 -22.02 30.24 -2.17
CA TYR A 337 -21.47 29.85 -0.88
C TYR A 337 -20.96 28.39 -0.90
N LYS A 338 -21.69 27.46 -1.52
CA LYS A 338 -21.27 26.06 -1.67
C LYS A 338 -19.97 25.93 -2.48
N GLU A 339 -19.85 26.66 -3.60
CA GLU A 339 -18.62 26.66 -4.40
C GLU A 339 -17.42 27.19 -3.62
N GLU A 340 -17.60 28.26 -2.84
CA GLU A 340 -16.53 28.82 -2.03
C GLU A 340 -16.15 27.96 -0.79
N LEU A 341 -17.03 27.05 -0.35
CA LEU A 341 -16.72 26.07 0.70
C LEU A 341 -15.86 24.90 0.19
N LYS A 342 -15.95 24.51 -1.08
CA LYS A 342 -15.24 23.34 -1.64
C LYS A 342 -13.73 23.33 -1.35
N PRO A 343 -13.00 24.46 -1.50
CA PRO A 343 -11.56 24.50 -1.22
C PRO A 343 -11.19 24.12 0.21
N ILE A 344 -12.09 24.30 1.19
CA ILE A 344 -11.83 23.99 2.60
C ILE A 344 -11.64 22.48 2.82
N VAL A 345 -12.40 21.65 2.09
CA VAL A 345 -12.32 20.19 2.19
C VAL A 345 -11.51 19.55 1.07
N ALA A 346 -11.09 20.32 0.05
CA ALA A 346 -10.40 19.80 -1.12
C ALA A 346 -9.13 19.01 -0.77
N ASP A 347 -8.33 19.51 0.19
CA ASP A 347 -7.10 18.85 0.64
C ASP A 347 -7.35 17.47 1.26
N LEU A 348 -8.51 17.29 1.93
CA LEU A 348 -8.91 16.00 2.51
C LEU A 348 -9.39 15.00 1.44
N LEU A 349 -9.87 15.49 0.30
CA LEU A 349 -10.47 14.69 -0.76
C LEU A 349 -9.48 14.29 -1.86
N TYR A 350 -8.25 14.79 -1.80
CA TYR A 350 -7.21 14.49 -2.79
C TYR A 350 -6.76 13.02 -2.68
N ASP A 351 -7.09 12.19 -3.68
CA ASP A 351 -6.70 10.78 -3.66
C ASP A 351 -5.21 10.60 -3.97
N ARG A 352 -4.45 10.19 -2.95
CA ARG A 352 -3.00 9.94 -3.09
C ARG A 352 -2.66 8.52 -3.55
N SER A 353 -3.66 7.65 -3.74
CA SER A 353 -3.47 6.27 -4.14
C SER A 353 -3.10 6.13 -5.62
N LYS A 354 -2.34 5.08 -5.95
CA LYS A 354 -1.95 4.73 -7.32
C LYS A 354 -3.01 3.90 -8.05
N THR A 355 -4.08 3.50 -7.36
CA THR A 355 -5.16 2.72 -7.95
C THR A 355 -5.88 3.58 -9.00
N ARG A 356 -5.70 3.28 -10.29
CA ARG A 356 -6.48 3.91 -11.35
C ARG A 356 -7.94 3.49 -11.20
N ARG A 357 -8.79 4.43 -10.82
CA ARG A 357 -10.25 4.29 -10.85
C ARG A 357 -10.77 4.96 -12.12
N ARG A 358 -11.58 4.25 -12.90
CA ARG A 358 -12.28 4.82 -14.04
C ARG A 358 -13.44 5.67 -13.53
N GLU A 359 -13.91 6.58 -14.37
CA GLU A 359 -15.12 7.34 -14.12
C GLU A 359 -16.30 6.37 -13.93
N GLY A 360 -16.94 6.41 -12.76
CA GLY A 360 -17.98 5.45 -12.36
C GLY A 360 -17.55 4.33 -11.40
N ASP A 361 -16.25 4.13 -11.15
CA ASP A 361 -15.79 3.20 -10.11
C ASP A 361 -16.09 3.76 -8.70
N GLU A 362 -16.48 2.88 -7.77
CA GLU A 362 -16.70 3.28 -6.38
C GLU A 362 -15.44 3.94 -5.78
N LYS A 363 -15.61 5.16 -5.25
CA LYS A 363 -14.55 5.83 -4.50
C LYS A 363 -14.17 4.97 -3.30
N LEU A 364 -12.89 5.01 -2.92
CA LEU A 364 -12.39 4.33 -1.73
C LEU A 364 -13.25 4.68 -0.52
N PRO A 365 -13.56 3.77 0.41
CA PRO A 365 -14.44 4.11 1.50
C PRO A 365 -13.78 5.03 2.54
N TRP A 366 -12.45 5.19 2.49
CA TRP A 366 -11.65 6.10 3.35
C TRP A 366 -11.01 7.25 2.55
N LEU A 367 -10.45 8.22 3.27
CA LEU A 367 -9.56 9.27 2.72
C LEU A 367 -8.12 8.75 2.59
N THR A 368 -7.34 9.22 1.60
CA THR A 368 -6.00 8.68 1.27
C THR A 368 -4.86 9.67 1.27
#